data_AF-A0A7K3DNE3-F1
#
_entry.id   AF-A0A7K3DNE3-F1
#
_cell.length_a   1.000
_cell.length_b   1.000
_cell.length_c   1.000
_cell.angle_alpha   90.00
_cell.angle_beta   90.00
_cell.angle_gamma   90.00
#
_symmetry.space_group_name_H-M   'P 1'
#
loop_
_entity.id
_entity.type
_entity.pdbx_description
1 polymer ?
#
loop_
_entity_poly.entity_id
_entity_poly.type
_entity_poly.pdbx_seq_one_letter_code
_entity_poly.pdbx_strand_id
1 'polypeptide(L)'
;GLTPREWLKPYLRAYLTPLLHSFYAYDLVFMPHGENTILVLDERGVVRRAIFKDIAEEIAVMDPDAVLPPAVERIKAEVPDDMKLLSIFTDVFDCFFRFLAANLVTDGVLDEDTFWSAVAECVRDYQESAPQLAEKFERFDLFAPAFALSCLNRLQLRDNQQMVDLADPSGALQLVGDLANPIA
;
A
#
# COMPACT_ATOMS: atom_id res chain seq x y z
N GLY A 1 -4.46 18.84 -19.91
CA GLY A 1 -5.86 18.37 -19.92
C GLY A 1 -6.49 18.42 -18.54
N LEU A 2 -5.73 18.11 -17.49
CA LEU A 2 -6.04 18.35 -16.09
C LEU A 2 -4.82 19.00 -15.44
N THR A 3 -5.00 19.64 -14.28
CA THR A 3 -3.86 19.91 -13.39
C THR A 3 -3.29 18.59 -12.86
N PRO A 4 -2.01 18.54 -12.46
CA PRO A 4 -1.41 17.34 -11.89
C PRO A 4 -2.19 16.77 -10.70
N ARG A 5 -2.67 17.63 -9.80
CA ARG A 5 -3.49 17.23 -8.65
C ARG A 5 -4.83 16.63 -9.08
N GLU A 6 -5.49 17.22 -10.07
CA GLU A 6 -6.75 16.68 -10.62
C GLU A 6 -6.54 15.33 -11.31
N TRP A 7 -5.36 15.07 -11.88
CA TRP A 7 -5.01 13.77 -12.45
C TRP A 7 -4.70 12.72 -11.38
N LEU A 8 -4.04 13.11 -10.27
CA LEU A 8 -3.75 12.22 -9.15
C LEU A 8 -5.02 11.69 -8.49
N LYS A 9 -6.07 12.49 -8.37
CA LYS A 9 -7.32 12.08 -7.70
C LYS A 9 -7.94 10.79 -8.27
N PRO A 10 -8.23 10.66 -9.57
CA PRO A 10 -8.75 9.41 -10.14
C PRO A 10 -7.72 8.26 -10.13
N TYR A 11 -6.42 8.56 -10.21
CA TYR A 11 -5.37 7.55 -10.03
C TYR A 11 -5.41 6.93 -8.62
N LEU A 12 -5.36 7.75 -7.58
CA LEU A 12 -5.39 7.31 -6.18
C LEU A 12 -6.71 6.59 -5.85
N ARG A 13 -7.85 7.09 -6.35
CA ARG A 13 -9.13 6.39 -6.17
C ARG A 13 -9.18 5.02 -6.86
N ALA A 14 -8.51 4.87 -8.00
CA ALA A 14 -8.47 3.62 -8.74
C ALA A 14 -7.47 2.61 -8.15
N TYR A 15 -6.37 3.09 -7.55
CA TYR A 15 -5.26 2.27 -7.09
C TYR A 15 -5.21 2.15 -5.56
N LEU A 16 -5.16 3.26 -4.82
CA LEU A 16 -4.98 3.29 -3.37
C LEU A 16 -6.26 2.92 -2.62
N THR A 17 -7.42 3.50 -2.97
CA THR A 17 -8.68 3.24 -2.24
C THR A 17 -9.04 1.75 -2.15
N PRO A 18 -8.90 0.93 -3.21
CA PRO A 18 -9.13 -0.52 -3.10
C PRO A 18 -8.16 -1.20 -2.12
N LEU A 19 -6.89 -0.82 -2.08
CA LEU A 19 -5.90 -1.39 -1.16
C LEU A 19 -6.24 -1.04 0.30
N LEU A 20 -6.62 0.22 0.55
CA LEU A 20 -7.11 0.66 1.87
C LEU A 20 -8.34 -0.16 2.28
N HIS A 21 -9.32 -0.27 1.38
CA HIS A 21 -10.54 -1.02 1.68
C HIS A 21 -10.27 -2.50 1.91
N SER A 22 -9.40 -3.13 1.13
CA SER A 22 -8.99 -4.52 1.32
C SER A 22 -8.35 -4.74 2.69
N PHE A 23 -7.42 -3.85 3.09
CA PHE A 23 -6.79 -3.92 4.40
C PHE A 23 -7.81 -3.76 5.54
N TYR A 24 -8.58 -2.66 5.53
CA TYR A 24 -9.45 -2.34 6.66
C TYR A 24 -10.71 -3.22 6.72
N ALA A 25 -11.34 -3.56 5.59
CA ALA A 25 -12.56 -4.36 5.62
C ALA A 25 -12.29 -5.87 5.70
N TYR A 26 -11.14 -6.35 5.23
CA TYR A 26 -10.92 -7.79 5.02
C TYR A 26 -9.58 -8.32 5.52
N ASP A 27 -8.74 -7.48 6.14
CA ASP A 27 -7.35 -7.82 6.49
C ASP A 27 -6.55 -8.34 5.28
N LEU A 28 -7.01 -7.99 4.07
CA LEU A 28 -6.52 -8.50 2.80
C LEU A 28 -5.49 -7.55 2.23
N VAL A 29 -4.32 -8.09 1.89
CA VAL A 29 -3.22 -7.38 1.24
C VAL A 29 -2.84 -8.05 -0.07
N PHE A 30 -2.12 -7.30 -0.89
CA PHE A 30 -1.59 -7.70 -2.19
C PHE A 30 -0.10 -7.38 -2.22
N MET A 31 0.56 -7.67 -3.34
CA MET A 31 1.84 -7.08 -3.72
C MET A 31 1.60 -5.99 -4.80
N PRO A 32 1.17 -4.77 -4.43
CA PRO A 32 0.60 -3.79 -5.36
C PRO A 32 1.65 -2.95 -6.11
N HIS A 33 2.86 -3.46 -6.31
CA HIS A 33 3.92 -2.72 -7.00
C HIS A 33 3.61 -2.52 -8.49
N GLY A 34 4.43 -1.70 -9.17
CA GLY A 34 4.18 -1.25 -10.54
C GLY A 34 3.88 -2.38 -11.53
N GLU A 35 4.60 -3.50 -11.49
CA GLU A 35 4.35 -4.62 -12.40
C GLU A 35 2.99 -5.30 -12.17
N ASN A 36 2.52 -5.40 -10.91
CA ASN A 36 1.30 -6.12 -10.56
C ASN A 36 0.03 -5.28 -10.74
N THR A 37 0.17 -4.06 -11.25
CA THR A 37 -0.93 -3.12 -11.47
C THR A 37 -0.98 -2.68 -12.93
N ILE A 38 -2.10 -2.96 -13.60
CA ILE A 38 -2.38 -2.47 -14.96
C ILE A 38 -3.38 -1.32 -14.86
N LEU A 39 -3.01 -0.15 -15.37
CA LEU A 39 -3.89 1.01 -15.43
C LEU A 39 -4.68 1.03 -16.74
N VAL A 40 -5.99 1.27 -16.64
CA VAL A 40 -6.84 1.55 -17.81
C VAL A 40 -7.03 3.04 -17.92
N LEU A 41 -6.53 3.62 -19.00
CA LEU A 41 -6.58 5.05 -19.28
C LEU A 41 -7.71 5.38 -20.25
N ASP A 42 -8.32 6.55 -20.10
CA ASP A 42 -9.18 7.12 -21.14
C ASP A 42 -8.36 7.76 -22.27
N GLU A 43 -9.02 8.23 -23.32
CA GLU A 43 -8.40 8.88 -24.48
C GLU A 43 -7.59 10.15 -24.13
N ARG A 44 -7.79 10.71 -22.93
CA ARG A 44 -7.08 11.90 -22.42
C ARG A 44 -5.96 11.53 -21.45
N GLY A 45 -5.68 10.24 -21.26
CA GLY A 45 -4.65 9.73 -20.35
C GLY A 45 -5.06 9.70 -18.89
N VAL A 46 -6.34 9.87 -18.55
CA VAL A 46 -6.83 9.83 -17.16
C VAL A 46 -7.08 8.39 -16.73
N VAL A 47 -6.62 8.01 -15.54
CA VAL A 47 -6.86 6.69 -14.97
C VAL A 47 -8.36 6.48 -14.71
N ARG A 48 -8.93 5.43 -15.30
CA ARG A 48 -10.35 5.05 -15.11
C ARG A 48 -10.52 3.94 -14.08
N ARG A 49 -9.57 3.02 -14.02
CA ARG A 49 -9.51 1.90 -13.06
C ARG A 49 -8.12 1.27 -13.06
N ALA A 50 -7.81 0.56 -11.99
CA ALA A 50 -6.67 -0.35 -11.91
C ALA A 50 -7.15 -1.81 -12.05
N ILE A 51 -6.25 -2.67 -12.53
CA ILE A 51 -6.41 -4.12 -12.54
C ILE A 51 -5.22 -4.70 -11.80
N PHE A 52 -5.47 -5.47 -10.75
CA PHE A 52 -4.41 -6.20 -10.06
C PHE A 52 -4.22 -7.58 -10.68
N LYS A 53 -2.96 -7.96 -10.88
CA LYS A 53 -2.56 -9.30 -11.30
C LYS A 53 -1.69 -9.95 -10.23
N ASP A 54 -1.34 -11.21 -10.48
CA ASP A 54 -0.48 -11.99 -9.61
C ASP A 54 -1.09 -12.23 -8.22
N ILE A 55 -2.31 -12.77 -8.22
CA ILE A 55 -3.14 -12.84 -7.02
C ILE A 55 -2.78 -14.05 -6.16
N ALA A 56 -2.71 -15.23 -6.77
CA ALA A 56 -2.66 -16.48 -6.03
C ALA A 56 -1.39 -16.65 -5.20
N GLU A 57 -0.27 -16.08 -5.62
CA GLU A 57 1.03 -16.20 -4.96
C GLU A 57 1.29 -15.07 -3.96
N GLU A 58 0.64 -13.90 -4.13
CA GLU A 58 1.01 -12.67 -3.41
C GLU A 58 -0.04 -12.17 -2.41
N ILE A 59 -1.31 -12.60 -2.48
CA ILE A 59 -2.30 -12.13 -1.51
C ILE A 59 -2.13 -12.82 -0.16
N ALA A 60 -2.40 -12.06 0.90
CA ALA A 60 -2.53 -12.59 2.25
C ALA A 60 -3.73 -12.00 2.98
N VAL A 61 -4.36 -12.79 3.84
CA VAL A 61 -5.34 -12.36 4.83
C VAL A 61 -4.65 -12.39 6.18
N MET A 62 -4.37 -11.22 6.75
CA MET A 62 -3.62 -11.05 8.01
C MET A 62 -4.50 -11.27 9.24
N ASP A 63 -5.28 -12.35 9.20
CA ASP A 63 -6.14 -12.85 10.25
C ASP A 63 -6.03 -14.39 10.27
N PRO A 64 -5.31 -14.97 11.25
CA PRO A 64 -5.15 -16.42 11.34
C PRO A 64 -6.47 -17.15 11.62
N ASP A 65 -7.45 -16.45 12.20
CA ASP A 65 -8.76 -16.99 12.57
C ASP A 65 -9.83 -16.78 11.48
N ALA A 66 -9.46 -16.16 10.34
CA ALA A 66 -10.38 -15.88 9.24
C ALA A 66 -11.12 -17.13 8.76
N VAL A 67 -12.43 -17.05 8.57
CA VAL A 67 -13.23 -18.16 8.01
C VAL A 67 -13.16 -18.10 6.49
N LEU A 68 -12.36 -19.00 5.89
CA LEU A 68 -12.15 -19.08 4.44
C LEU A 68 -12.56 -20.45 3.90
N PRO A 69 -12.94 -20.55 2.61
CA PRO A 69 -13.12 -21.85 1.97
C PRO A 69 -11.85 -22.71 2.02
N PRO A 70 -11.94 -24.04 2.21
CA PRO A 70 -10.76 -24.91 2.37
C PRO A 70 -9.70 -24.77 1.26
N ALA A 71 -10.13 -24.49 0.02
CA ALA A 71 -9.24 -24.34 -1.12
C ALA A 71 -8.33 -23.09 -1.07
N VAL A 72 -8.65 -22.10 -0.23
CA VAL A 72 -7.90 -20.84 -0.13
C VAL A 72 -7.39 -20.54 1.27
N GLU A 73 -7.52 -21.46 2.24
CA GLU A 73 -7.03 -21.26 3.62
C GLU A 73 -5.53 -20.93 3.69
N ARG A 74 -4.75 -21.35 2.70
CA ARG A 74 -3.30 -21.10 2.62
C ARG A 74 -2.92 -19.61 2.56
N ILE A 75 -3.85 -18.71 2.28
CA ILE A 75 -3.57 -17.26 2.20
C ILE A 75 -3.63 -16.59 3.58
N LYS A 76 -4.03 -17.30 4.64
CA LYS A 76 -3.99 -16.75 6.00
C LYS A 76 -2.54 -16.56 6.43
N ALA A 77 -2.26 -15.43 7.05
CA ALA A 77 -0.96 -15.12 7.60
C ALA A 77 -1.10 -14.60 9.04
N GLU A 78 -0.21 -15.07 9.91
CA GLU A 78 -0.01 -14.48 11.22
C GLU A 78 1.01 -13.35 11.07
N VAL A 79 0.54 -12.11 11.27
CA VAL A 79 1.37 -10.90 11.17
C VAL A 79 1.15 -10.08 12.43
N PRO A 80 2.22 -9.68 13.15
CA PRO A 80 2.12 -8.76 14.29
C PRO A 80 1.37 -7.48 13.90
N ASP A 81 0.49 -6.98 14.76
CA ASP A 81 -0.36 -5.82 14.44
C ASP A 81 0.46 -4.57 14.08
N ASP A 82 1.59 -4.34 14.74
CA ASP A 82 2.51 -3.24 14.47
C ASP A 82 3.20 -3.34 13.10
N MET A 83 3.14 -4.51 12.46
CA MET A 83 3.68 -4.73 11.11
C MET A 83 2.61 -4.74 10.02
N LYS A 84 1.33 -4.94 10.35
CA LYS A 84 0.26 -5.08 9.34
C LYS A 84 0.19 -3.88 8.40
N LEU A 85 0.28 -2.66 8.94
CA LEU A 85 0.14 -1.44 8.14
C LEU A 85 1.36 -1.18 7.23
N LEU A 86 2.47 -1.92 7.41
CA LEU A 86 3.62 -1.88 6.51
C LEU A 86 3.27 -2.35 5.10
N SER A 87 2.20 -3.13 4.90
CA SER A 87 1.72 -3.47 3.55
C SER A 87 1.29 -2.23 2.74
N ILE A 88 0.94 -1.13 3.40
CA ILE A 88 0.65 0.15 2.74
C ILE A 88 1.87 1.06 2.81
N PHE A 89 2.47 1.22 4.00
CA PHE A 89 3.61 2.11 4.16
C PHE A 89 4.85 1.68 3.37
N THR A 90 5.18 0.40 3.36
CA THR A 90 6.33 -0.11 2.62
C THR A 90 5.98 -0.24 1.14
N ASP A 91 5.00 -1.08 0.80
CA ASP A 91 4.81 -1.49 -0.60
C ASP A 91 4.24 -0.36 -1.47
N VAL A 92 3.47 0.55 -0.87
CA VAL A 92 2.87 1.69 -1.58
C VAL A 92 3.64 2.98 -1.32
N PHE A 93 3.84 3.40 -0.07
CA PHE A 93 4.42 4.72 0.19
C PHE A 93 5.92 4.74 -0.11
N ASP A 94 6.70 3.85 0.52
CA ASP A 94 8.15 3.86 0.40
C ASP A 94 8.65 3.22 -0.91
N CYS A 95 7.99 2.17 -1.40
CA CYS A 95 8.44 1.43 -2.57
C CYS A 95 7.83 1.89 -3.90
N PHE A 96 6.80 2.74 -3.88
CA PHE A 96 6.18 3.25 -5.10
C PHE A 96 6.00 4.77 -5.10
N PHE A 97 5.23 5.33 -4.17
CA PHE A 97 4.95 6.77 -4.13
C PHE A 97 6.18 7.63 -3.88
N ARG A 98 7.15 7.17 -3.08
CA ARG A 98 8.43 7.86 -2.89
C ARG A 98 9.09 8.19 -4.24
N PHE A 99 9.06 7.26 -5.18
CA PHE A 99 9.63 7.45 -6.52
C PHE A 99 8.72 8.31 -7.40
N LEU A 100 7.41 8.05 -7.38
CA LEU A 100 6.45 8.82 -8.18
C LEU A 100 6.46 10.30 -7.80
N ALA A 101 6.40 10.61 -6.50
CA ALA A 101 6.46 11.96 -5.96
C ALA A 101 7.79 12.64 -6.35
N ALA A 102 8.93 11.97 -6.10
CA ALA A 102 10.25 12.53 -6.41
C ALA A 102 10.42 12.84 -7.91
N ASN A 103 9.93 11.96 -8.79
CA ASN A 103 9.97 12.20 -10.24
C ASN A 103 9.12 13.42 -10.63
N LEU A 104 7.89 13.50 -10.12
CA LEU A 104 6.98 14.62 -10.42
C LEU A 104 7.51 15.96 -9.92
N VAL A 105 8.20 15.97 -8.77
CA VAL A 105 8.89 17.15 -8.22
C VAL A 105 10.09 17.54 -9.07
N THR A 106 10.94 16.56 -9.40
CA THR A 106 12.16 16.77 -10.19
C THR A 106 11.85 17.33 -11.57
N ASP A 107 10.76 16.86 -12.18
CA ASP A 107 10.30 17.32 -13.50
C ASP A 107 9.52 18.64 -13.45
N GLY A 108 9.32 19.22 -12.25
CA GLY A 108 8.58 20.47 -12.06
C GLY A 108 7.08 20.35 -12.36
N VAL A 109 6.51 19.15 -12.26
CA VAL A 109 5.10 18.87 -12.53
C VAL A 109 4.24 19.30 -11.35
N LEU A 110 4.59 18.90 -10.12
CA LEU A 110 3.99 19.39 -8.87
C LEU A 110 5.00 19.31 -7.72
N ASP A 111 4.78 20.08 -6.67
CA ASP A 111 5.56 19.96 -5.43
C ASP A 111 5.15 18.73 -4.59
N GLU A 112 6.03 18.37 -3.65
CA GLU A 112 5.89 17.20 -2.79
C GLU A 112 4.68 17.32 -1.85
N ASP A 113 4.47 18.51 -1.28
CA ASP A 113 3.34 18.81 -0.39
C ASP A 113 2.01 18.58 -1.10
N THR A 114 1.90 18.97 -2.37
CA THR A 114 0.69 18.76 -3.19
C THR A 114 0.45 17.28 -3.46
N PHE A 115 1.52 16.49 -3.69
CA PHE A 115 1.40 15.05 -3.92
C PHE A 115 0.85 14.36 -2.67
N TRP A 116 1.50 14.56 -1.52
CA TRP A 116 1.12 13.90 -0.28
C TRP A 116 -0.18 14.43 0.30
N SER A 117 -0.51 15.71 0.10
CA SER A 117 -1.84 16.23 0.42
C SER A 117 -2.94 15.52 -0.37
N ALA A 118 -2.71 15.19 -1.65
CA ALA A 118 -3.68 14.44 -2.46
C ALA A 118 -3.81 12.98 -1.97
N VAL A 119 -2.72 12.35 -1.53
CA VAL A 119 -2.74 11.02 -0.88
C VAL A 119 -3.55 11.09 0.42
N ALA A 120 -3.26 12.06 1.29
CA ALA A 120 -3.94 12.27 2.56
C ALA A 120 -5.45 12.51 2.37
N GLU A 121 -5.83 13.32 1.37
CA GLU A 121 -7.23 13.52 0.98
C GLU A 121 -7.89 12.22 0.52
N CYS A 122 -7.21 11.40 -0.29
CA CYS A 122 -7.74 10.11 -0.72
C CYS A 122 -7.98 9.15 0.45
N VAL A 123 -7.09 9.14 1.45
CA VAL A 123 -7.25 8.33 2.67
C VAL A 123 -8.44 8.82 3.49
N ARG A 124 -8.56 10.14 3.72
CA ARG A 124 -9.70 10.73 4.45
C ARG A 124 -11.03 10.51 3.74
N ASP A 125 -11.11 10.78 2.43
CA ASP A 125 -12.30 10.54 1.60
C ASP A 125 -12.77 9.07 1.74
N TYR A 126 -11.83 8.13 1.80
CA TYR A 126 -12.14 6.71 2.02
C TYR A 126 -12.65 6.45 3.45
N GLN A 127 -11.94 6.92 4.48
CA GLN A 127 -12.34 6.71 5.88
C GLN A 127 -13.72 7.31 6.17
N GLU A 128 -14.01 8.51 5.67
CA GLU A 128 -15.32 9.16 5.77
C GLU A 128 -16.43 8.36 5.10
N SER A 129 -16.12 7.67 3.99
CA SER A 129 -17.07 6.82 3.27
C SER A 129 -17.36 5.47 3.94
N ALA A 130 -16.56 5.08 4.93
CA ALA A 130 -16.65 3.79 5.62
C ALA A 130 -16.64 3.93 7.16
N PRO A 131 -17.56 4.71 7.76
CA PRO A 131 -17.57 4.98 9.20
C PRO A 131 -17.71 3.73 10.07
N GLN A 132 -18.26 2.64 9.53
CA GLN A 132 -18.34 1.34 10.20
C GLN A 132 -16.97 0.70 10.49
N LEU A 133 -15.88 1.21 9.92
CA LEU A 133 -14.51 0.75 10.13
C LEU A 133 -13.70 1.68 11.06
N ALA A 134 -14.33 2.67 11.70
CA ALA A 134 -13.66 3.71 12.50
C ALA A 134 -12.70 3.15 13.56
N GLU A 135 -13.12 2.15 14.33
CA GLU A 135 -12.26 1.51 15.35
C GLU A 135 -10.98 0.92 14.73
N LYS A 136 -11.07 0.40 13.49
CA LYS A 136 -9.93 -0.16 12.78
C LYS A 136 -9.02 0.94 12.22
N PHE A 137 -9.57 2.08 11.81
CA PHE A 137 -8.79 3.26 11.43
C PHE A 137 -7.98 3.81 12.61
N GLU A 138 -8.58 3.86 13.81
CA GLU A 138 -7.89 4.29 15.02
C GLU A 138 -6.79 3.29 15.45
N ARG A 139 -7.06 1.99 15.35
CA ARG A 139 -6.08 0.95 15.69
C ARG A 139 -4.90 0.90 14.73
N PHE A 140 -5.16 1.06 13.44
CA PHE A 140 -4.14 1.05 12.38
C PHE A 140 -4.12 2.42 11.71
N ASP A 141 -3.48 3.36 12.40
CA ASP A 141 -3.46 4.77 12.04
C ASP A 141 -2.49 5.07 10.87
N LEU A 142 -3.05 5.35 9.69
CA LEU A 142 -2.29 5.78 8.52
C LEU A 142 -1.72 7.20 8.64
N PHE A 143 -2.17 7.98 9.62
CA PHE A 143 -1.69 9.32 9.94
C PHE A 143 -0.68 9.33 11.09
N ALA A 144 -0.24 8.14 11.56
CA ALA A 144 0.81 8.04 12.56
C ALA A 144 2.07 8.82 12.13
N PRO A 145 2.79 9.47 13.05
CA PRO A 145 3.88 10.41 12.70
C PRO A 145 5.07 9.74 11.97
N ALA A 146 5.24 8.43 12.15
CA ALA A 146 6.31 7.66 11.55
C ALA A 146 5.93 6.19 11.39
N PHE A 147 6.65 5.48 10.52
CA PHE A 147 6.53 4.03 10.33
C PHE A 147 7.91 3.39 10.11
N ALA A 148 8.04 2.10 10.41
CA ALA A 148 9.31 1.40 10.33
C ALA A 148 9.88 1.36 8.90
N LEU A 149 11.17 1.64 8.74
CA LEU A 149 11.88 1.56 7.46
C LEU A 149 12.18 0.10 7.11
N SER A 150 11.44 -0.49 6.17
CA SER A 150 11.70 -1.83 5.64
C SER A 150 12.70 -1.79 4.47
N CYS A 151 13.89 -2.34 4.66
CA CYS A 151 15.00 -2.23 3.71
C CYS A 151 15.07 -3.39 2.71
N LEU A 152 14.47 -3.25 1.52
CA LEU A 152 14.45 -4.32 0.50
C LEU A 152 15.83 -4.82 0.06
N ASN A 153 16.79 -3.92 -0.19
CA ASN A 153 18.15 -4.34 -0.57
C ASN A 153 18.84 -5.18 0.53
N ARG A 154 18.54 -4.93 1.81
CA ARG A 154 19.12 -5.71 2.92
C ARG A 154 18.62 -7.15 2.92
N LEU A 155 17.36 -7.37 2.51
CA LEU A 155 16.81 -8.72 2.34
C LEU A 155 17.65 -9.50 1.33
N GLN A 156 17.85 -8.92 0.15
CA GLN A 156 18.60 -9.57 -0.93
C GLN A 156 20.07 -9.77 -0.57
N LEU A 157 20.69 -8.81 0.12
CA LEU A 157 22.09 -8.92 0.53
C LEU A 157 22.30 -9.96 1.65
N ARG A 158 21.28 -10.20 2.49
CA ARG A 158 21.33 -11.24 3.52
C ARG A 158 21.25 -12.63 2.89
N ASP A 159 20.28 -12.84 2.01
CA ASP A 159 20.09 -14.09 1.30
C ASP A 159 19.45 -13.82 -0.08
N ASN A 160 20.22 -14.02 -1.14
CA ASN A 160 19.75 -13.80 -2.51
C ASN A 160 19.21 -15.07 -3.19
N GLN A 161 19.27 -16.23 -2.50
CA GLN A 161 18.71 -17.50 -3.00
C GLN A 161 17.32 -17.73 -2.43
N GLN A 162 17.08 -17.31 -1.19
CA GLN A 162 15.78 -17.35 -0.52
C GLN A 162 15.58 -16.08 0.31
N MET A 163 15.14 -15.00 -0.34
CA MET A 163 15.00 -13.67 0.29
C MET A 163 14.01 -13.67 1.47
N VAL A 164 12.92 -14.44 1.35
CA VAL A 164 11.83 -14.54 2.34
C VAL A 164 11.52 -16.02 2.58
N ASP A 165 11.40 -16.41 3.84
CA ASP A 165 10.82 -17.70 4.19
C ASP A 165 9.29 -17.56 4.12
N LEU A 166 8.66 -18.31 3.21
CA LEU A 166 7.20 -18.27 3.04
C LEU A 166 6.46 -18.82 4.28
N ALA A 167 7.14 -19.57 5.15
CA ALA A 167 6.57 -20.05 6.41
C ALA A 167 6.63 -18.99 7.54
N ASP A 168 7.48 -17.97 7.41
CA ASP A 168 7.55 -16.81 8.31
C ASP A 168 7.97 -15.54 7.54
N PRO A 169 7.02 -14.93 6.80
CA PRO A 169 7.31 -13.74 6.00
C PRO A 169 7.75 -12.55 6.86
N SER A 170 7.26 -12.48 8.10
CA SER A 170 7.55 -11.39 9.04
C SER A 170 8.98 -11.45 9.58
N GLY A 171 9.50 -12.65 9.86
CA GLY A 171 10.86 -12.87 10.35
C GLY A 171 11.94 -12.51 9.32
N ALA A 172 11.57 -12.47 8.04
CA ALA A 172 12.50 -12.04 7.00
C ALA A 172 12.75 -10.53 7.00
N LEU A 173 11.83 -9.70 7.51
CA LEU A 173 11.90 -8.24 7.42
C LEU A 173 13.21 -7.66 7.97
N GLN A 174 13.71 -6.61 7.32
CA GLN A 174 14.91 -5.88 7.72
C GLN A 174 14.52 -4.45 8.06
N LEU A 175 13.99 -4.27 9.27
CA LEU A 175 13.53 -2.97 9.78
C LEU A 175 14.71 -2.20 10.38
N VAL A 176 14.92 -0.94 9.95
CA VAL A 176 16.08 -0.13 10.38
C VAL A 176 15.64 1.31 10.73
N GLY A 177 15.19 1.50 11.96
CA GLY A 177 14.64 2.78 12.41
C GLY A 177 13.31 3.10 11.71
N ASP A 178 12.95 4.38 11.73
CA ASP A 178 11.65 4.85 11.24
C ASP A 178 11.81 5.94 10.17
N LEU A 179 10.84 6.00 9.25
CA LEU A 179 10.63 7.11 8.33
C LEU A 179 9.54 8.03 8.86
N ALA A 180 9.72 9.35 8.69
CA ALA A 180 8.62 10.30 8.91
C ALA A 180 7.50 10.04 7.90
N ASN A 181 6.26 9.97 8.37
CA ASN A 181 5.12 9.74 7.52
C ASN A 181 4.69 11.04 6.82
N PRO A 182 4.70 11.11 5.48
CA PRO A 182 4.46 12.36 4.76
C PRO A 182 2.99 12.80 4.76
N ILE A 183 2.07 11.97 5.25
CA ILE A 183 0.66 12.34 5.38
C ILE A 183 0.22 12.63 6.83
N ALA A 184 1.12 12.56 7.82
CA ALA A 184 0.82 12.79 9.23
C ALA A 184 0.23 14.17 9.55
#